data_AF-A0A7C8FVP7-F1
#
_entry.id   AF-A0A7C8FVP7-F1
#
_cell.length_a   1.000
_cell.length_b   1.000
_cell.length_c   1.000
_cell.angle_alpha   90.00
_cell.angle_beta   90.00
_cell.angle_gamma   90.00
#
_symmetry.space_group_name_H-M   'P 1'
#
loop_
_entity.id
_entity.type
_entity.pdbx_description
1 polymer ?
#
loop_
_entity_poly.entity_id
_entity_poly.type
_entity_poly.pdbx_seq_one_letter_code
_entity_poly.pdbx_strand_id
1 'polypeptide(L)'
;MSKNMKAAAINSHRKFELSDGTTVALTLNNALLYQIRTERRDCYDKFNDFIFRGGKDYFQMVDVLYVAYLCGYLDENGGLDGAMSDVDFMLALPADPNTIALETQWLTAPKKMRDSEAPSESGQSS
;
A
#
# COMPACT_ATOMS: atom_id res chain seq x y z
N MET A 1 35.57 4.38 -9.66
CA MET A 1 34.52 5.31 -9.20
C MET A 1 33.17 4.75 -9.62
N SER A 2 32.48 4.00 -8.74
CA SER A 2 31.13 3.53 -9.03
C SER A 2 30.15 4.62 -8.62
N LYS A 3 29.34 5.10 -9.56
CA LYS A 3 28.30 6.09 -9.32
C LYS A 3 27.24 5.44 -8.43
N ASN A 4 27.17 5.86 -7.17
CA ASN A 4 26.03 5.62 -6.30
C ASN A 4 24.80 6.28 -6.94
N MET A 5 24.11 5.54 -7.81
CA MET A 5 22.83 5.92 -8.34
C MET A 5 21.86 5.86 -7.16
N LYS A 6 21.56 7.02 -6.55
CA LYS A 6 20.47 7.14 -5.58
C LYS A 6 19.23 6.59 -6.28
N ALA A 7 18.80 5.41 -5.86
CA ALA A 7 17.60 4.82 -6.42
C ALA A 7 16.44 5.77 -6.20
N ALA A 8 15.69 6.07 -7.26
CA ALA A 8 14.49 6.88 -7.18
C ALA A 8 13.57 6.32 -6.09
N ALA A 9 13.02 7.20 -5.25
CA ALA A 9 11.97 6.82 -4.33
C ALA A 9 10.84 6.22 -5.16
N ILE A 10 10.44 4.99 -4.85
CA ILE A 10 9.22 4.43 -5.43
C ILE A 10 8.10 5.33 -4.92
N ASN A 11 7.42 6.00 -5.84
CA ASN A 11 6.24 6.78 -5.51
C ASN A 11 5.27 5.82 -4.82
N SER A 12 4.87 6.15 -3.59
CA SER A 12 3.93 5.34 -2.81
C SER A 12 2.52 5.35 -3.43
N HIS A 13 2.28 6.20 -4.42
CA HIS A 13 1.00 6.35 -5.11
C HIS A 13 0.75 5.28 -6.17
N ARG A 14 -0.33 4.52 -5.98
CA ARG A 14 -0.81 3.51 -6.91
C ARG A 14 -2.30 3.70 -7.16
N LYS A 15 -2.76 3.25 -8.33
CA LYS A 15 -4.18 3.10 -8.63
C LYS A 15 -4.56 1.66 -8.38
N PHE A 16 -5.64 1.45 -7.66
CA PHE A 16 -6.15 0.13 -7.31
C PHE A 16 -7.57 -0.02 -7.83
N GLU A 17 -7.79 -1.05 -8.65
CA GLU A 17 -9.09 -1.36 -9.25
C GLU A 17 -9.93 -2.18 -8.27
N LEU A 18 -11.16 -1.75 -8.04
CA LEU A 18 -12.16 -2.39 -7.19
C LEU A 18 -12.99 -3.39 -8.01
N SER A 19 -13.78 -4.22 -7.33
CA SER A 19 -14.59 -5.28 -7.96
C SER A 19 -15.61 -4.76 -8.99
N ASP A 20 -16.03 -3.50 -8.88
CA ASP A 20 -16.96 -2.86 -9.83
C ASP A 20 -16.24 -2.17 -11.01
N GLY A 21 -14.92 -2.27 -11.08
CA GLY A 21 -14.07 -1.64 -12.10
C GLY A 21 -13.76 -0.16 -11.82
N THR A 22 -14.25 0.42 -10.72
CA THR A 22 -13.80 1.75 -10.29
C THR A 22 -12.38 1.69 -9.73
N THR A 23 -11.67 2.82 -9.72
CA THR A 23 -10.29 2.88 -9.21
C THR A 23 -10.17 3.84 -8.05
N VAL A 24 -9.44 3.45 -7.01
CA VAL A 24 -9.06 4.31 -5.89
C VAL A 24 -7.55 4.53 -5.85
N ALA A 25 -7.13 5.66 -5.29
CA ALA A 25 -5.73 5.92 -5.01
C ALA A 25 -5.30 5.23 -3.71
N LEU A 26 -4.14 4.56 -3.75
CA LEU A 26 -3.47 4.02 -2.57
C LEU A 26 -2.14 4.74 -2.38
N THR A 27 -1.84 5.16 -1.15
CA THR A 27 -0.52 5.70 -0.81
C THR A 27 -0.20 5.53 0.68
N LEU A 28 1.07 5.33 1.01
CA LEU A 28 1.56 5.35 2.40
C LEU A 28 2.49 6.56 2.62
N ASN A 29 2.07 7.73 2.13
CA ASN A 29 2.82 8.96 2.34
C ASN A 29 2.92 9.27 3.84
N ASN A 30 4.13 9.61 4.31
CA ASN A 30 4.39 9.84 5.74
C ASN A 30 3.57 10.98 6.36
N ALA A 31 3.31 12.07 5.60
CA ALA A 31 2.53 13.20 6.10
C ALA A 31 1.05 12.81 6.25
N LEU A 32 0.51 12.07 5.28
CA LEU A 32 -0.87 11.58 5.31
C LEU A 32 -1.05 10.54 6.41
N LEU A 33 -0.10 9.61 6.58
CA LEU A 33 -0.10 8.68 7.71
C LEU A 33 -0.10 9.39 9.06
N TYR A 34 0.66 10.48 9.20
CA TYR A 34 0.65 11.29 10.42
C TYR A 34 -0.72 11.93 10.66
N GLN A 35 -1.40 12.37 9.60
CA GLN A 35 -2.77 12.89 9.70
C GLN A 35 -3.77 11.78 10.06
N ILE A 36 -3.71 10.61 9.42
CA ILE A 36 -4.54 9.44 9.76
C ILE A 36 -4.35 9.01 11.22
N ARG A 37 -3.11 9.07 11.76
CA ARG A 37 -2.85 8.80 13.18
C ARG A 37 -3.67 9.70 14.11
N THR A 38 -3.98 10.93 13.70
CA THR A 38 -4.79 11.87 14.48
C THR A 38 -6.29 11.71 14.23
N GLU A 39 -6.71 11.50 12.98
CA GLU A 39 -8.14 11.52 12.60
C GLU A 39 -8.83 10.15 12.66
N ARG A 40 -8.06 9.06 12.52
CA ARG A 40 -8.53 7.67 12.47
C ARG A 40 -7.54 6.75 13.20
N ARG A 41 -7.31 7.05 14.48
CA ARG A 41 -6.30 6.38 15.32
C ARG A 41 -6.39 4.85 15.29
N ASP A 42 -7.59 4.29 15.40
CA ASP A 42 -7.77 2.83 15.40
C ASP A 42 -7.29 2.18 14.10
N CYS A 43 -7.51 2.83 12.95
CA CYS A 43 -7.02 2.36 11.65
C CYS A 43 -5.49 2.43 11.60
N TYR A 44 -4.91 3.56 12.04
CA TYR A 44 -3.46 3.72 12.12
C TYR A 44 -2.81 2.66 13.02
N ASP A 45 -3.40 2.38 14.19
CA ASP A 45 -2.82 1.45 15.16
C ASP A 45 -2.78 0.02 14.59
N LYS A 46 -3.79 -0.41 13.81
CA LYS A 46 -3.78 -1.70 13.09
C LYS A 46 -2.68 -1.75 12.02
N PHE A 47 -2.59 -0.72 11.18
CA PHE A 47 -1.51 -0.60 10.19
C PHE A 47 -0.12 -0.63 10.84
N ASN A 48 0.06 0.12 11.93
CA ASN A 48 1.31 0.21 12.64
C ASN A 48 1.70 -1.14 13.29
N ASP A 49 0.73 -1.89 13.83
CA ASP A 49 0.98 -3.26 14.32
C ASP A 49 1.50 -4.16 13.19
N PHE A 50 0.89 -4.11 11.99
CA PHE A 50 1.37 -4.86 10.83
C PHE A 50 2.81 -4.47 10.44
N ILE A 51 3.12 -3.17 10.37
CA ILE A 51 4.46 -2.70 9.96
C ILE A 51 5.55 -3.17 10.93
N PHE A 52 5.29 -3.13 12.24
CA PHE A 52 6.31 -3.43 13.25
C PHE A 52 6.33 -4.89 13.70
N ARG A 53 5.23 -5.62 13.57
CA ARG A 53 5.12 -7.02 14.02
C ARG A 53 4.91 -8.03 12.89
N GLY A 54 4.74 -7.55 11.66
CA GLY A 54 4.36 -8.36 10.53
C GLY A 54 2.89 -8.77 10.54
N GLY A 55 2.41 -9.23 9.39
CA GLY A 55 1.06 -9.79 9.25
C GLY A 55 0.96 -11.20 9.85
N LYS A 56 -0.14 -11.44 10.56
CA LYS A 56 -0.52 -12.71 11.20
C LYS A 56 -1.70 -13.37 10.51
N ASP A 57 -2.53 -12.58 9.84
CA ASP A 57 -3.67 -13.04 9.08
C ASP A 57 -3.89 -12.18 7.83
N TYR A 58 -4.84 -12.62 7.01
CA TYR A 58 -5.21 -11.96 5.77
C TYR A 58 -5.81 -10.56 5.98
N PHE A 59 -6.62 -10.37 7.01
CA PHE A 59 -7.33 -9.11 7.24
C PHE A 59 -6.39 -8.00 7.69
N GLN A 60 -5.24 -8.33 8.29
CA GLN A 60 -4.22 -7.31 8.54
C GLN A 60 -3.61 -6.73 7.24
N MET A 61 -3.60 -7.49 6.13
CA MET A 61 -3.23 -6.93 4.82
C MET A 61 -4.33 -5.99 4.30
N VAL A 62 -5.60 -6.37 4.52
CA VAL A 62 -6.75 -5.52 4.22
C VAL A 62 -6.71 -4.22 5.01
N ASP A 63 -6.37 -4.25 6.30
CA ASP A 63 -6.19 -3.06 7.14
C ASP A 63 -5.11 -2.12 6.57
N VAL A 64 -4.00 -2.68 6.04
CA VAL A 64 -2.94 -1.89 5.39
C VAL A 64 -3.47 -1.21 4.12
N LEU A 65 -4.20 -1.94 3.27
CA LEU A 65 -4.79 -1.37 2.06
C LEU A 65 -5.82 -0.30 2.39
N TYR A 66 -6.62 -0.49 3.45
CA TYR A 66 -7.61 0.49 3.88
C TYR A 66 -6.94 1.77 4.38
N VAL A 67 -5.86 1.68 5.17
CA VAL A 67 -5.08 2.87 5.57
C VAL A 67 -4.42 3.55 4.36
N ALA A 68 -3.94 2.77 3.39
CA ALA A 68 -3.39 3.33 2.15
C ALA A 68 -4.47 4.04 1.30
N TYR A 69 -5.68 3.51 1.28
CA TYR A 69 -6.86 4.14 0.67
C TYR A 69 -7.21 5.44 1.38
N LEU A 70 -7.31 5.45 2.72
CA LEU A 70 -7.62 6.67 3.47
C LEU A 70 -6.60 7.77 3.21
N CYS A 71 -5.31 7.42 3.13
CA CYS A 71 -4.27 8.36 2.71
C CYS A 71 -4.51 8.84 1.27
N GLY A 72 -4.76 7.95 0.32
CA GLY A 72 -4.99 8.34 -1.09
C GLY A 72 -6.20 9.24 -1.25
N TYR A 73 -7.31 8.91 -0.58
CA TYR A 73 -8.52 9.72 -0.56
C TYR A 73 -8.26 11.09 0.05
N LEU A 74 -7.52 11.15 1.16
CA LEU A 74 -7.15 12.40 1.80
C LEU A 74 -6.28 13.29 0.90
N ASP A 75 -5.35 12.69 0.15
CA ASP A 75 -4.49 13.39 -0.82
C ASP A 75 -5.31 14.02 -1.97
N GLU A 76 -6.32 13.29 -2.46
CA GLU A 76 -7.16 13.73 -3.57
C GLU A 76 -8.25 14.73 -3.16
N ASN A 77 -8.78 14.61 -1.94
CA ASN A 77 -9.98 15.34 -1.51
C ASN A 77 -9.71 16.38 -0.42
N GLY A 78 -8.54 16.37 0.22
CA GLY A 78 -8.18 17.29 1.31
C GLY A 78 -8.89 17.02 2.65
N GLY A 79 -9.70 15.95 2.73
CA GLY A 79 -10.39 15.50 3.95
C GLY A 79 -10.91 14.07 3.80
N LEU A 80 -11.49 13.53 4.87
CA LEU A 80 -12.07 12.17 4.89
C LEU A 80 -13.60 12.13 4.75
N ASP A 81 -14.24 13.28 4.52
CA ASP A 81 -15.67 13.35 4.29
C ASP A 81 -16.01 12.65 2.96
N GLY A 82 -16.87 11.64 3.03
CA GLY A 82 -17.24 10.81 1.87
C GLY A 82 -16.30 9.62 1.61
N ALA A 83 -15.25 9.43 2.42
CA ALA A 83 -14.45 8.21 2.35
C ALA A 83 -15.30 6.99 2.71
N MET A 84 -15.06 5.86 2.04
CA MET A 84 -15.67 4.57 2.36
C MET A 84 -15.36 4.17 3.80
N SER A 85 -16.32 3.50 4.44
CA SER A 85 -16.04 2.79 5.69
C SER A 85 -15.11 1.60 5.45
N ASP A 86 -14.60 1.00 6.53
CA ASP A 86 -13.77 -0.21 6.44
C ASP A 86 -14.56 -1.38 5.84
N VAL A 87 -15.82 -1.54 6.23
CA VAL A 87 -16.73 -2.56 5.69
C VAL A 87 -17.05 -2.30 4.22
N ASP A 88 -17.34 -1.06 3.83
CA ASP A 88 -17.64 -0.75 2.42
C ASP A 88 -16.40 -0.97 1.54
N PHE A 89 -15.22 -0.58 2.03
CA PHE A 89 -13.97 -0.86 1.34
C PHE A 89 -13.74 -2.36 1.18
N MET A 90 -13.96 -3.15 2.23
CA MET A 90 -13.87 -4.61 2.19
C MET A 90 -14.82 -5.25 1.18
N LEU A 91 -16.05 -4.76 1.09
CA LEU A 91 -17.04 -5.23 0.11
C LEU A 91 -16.66 -4.87 -1.33
N ALA A 92 -15.94 -3.77 -1.52
CA ALA A 92 -15.48 -3.32 -2.82
C ALA A 92 -14.17 -3.98 -3.29
N LEU A 93 -13.41 -4.63 -2.39
CA LEU A 93 -12.15 -5.29 -2.74
C LEU A 93 -12.35 -6.38 -3.81
N PRO A 94 -11.35 -6.59 -4.69
CA PRO A 94 -11.27 -7.77 -5.54
C PRO A 94 -11.34 -9.07 -4.74
N ALA A 95 -12.04 -10.06 -5.27
CA ALA A 95 -12.19 -11.37 -4.64
C ALA A 95 -10.89 -12.22 -4.64
N ASP A 96 -9.88 -11.84 -5.44
CA ASP A 96 -8.60 -12.55 -5.50
C ASP A 96 -7.66 -12.13 -4.34
N PRO A 97 -7.39 -13.02 -3.37
CA PRO A 97 -6.51 -12.70 -2.25
C PRO A 97 -5.05 -12.45 -2.67
N ASN A 98 -4.62 -12.96 -3.83
CA ASN A 98 -3.26 -12.70 -4.33
C ASN A 98 -3.09 -11.23 -4.74
N THR A 99 -4.13 -10.62 -5.30
CA THR A 99 -4.15 -9.19 -5.61
C THR A 99 -3.93 -8.36 -4.35
N ILE A 100 -4.63 -8.71 -3.25
CA ILE A 100 -4.51 -8.02 -1.97
C ILE A 100 -3.10 -8.16 -1.40
N ALA A 101 -2.54 -9.37 -1.42
CA ALA A 101 -1.18 -9.63 -0.96
C ALA A 101 -0.13 -8.86 -1.78
N LEU A 102 -0.28 -8.85 -3.11
CA LEU A 102 0.64 -8.17 -4.02
C LEU A 102 0.64 -6.65 -3.78
N GLU A 103 -0.54 -6.03 -3.72
CA GLU A 103 -0.64 -4.58 -3.48
C GLU A 103 -0.11 -4.18 -2.09
N THR A 104 -0.38 -5.01 -1.08
CA THR A 104 0.18 -4.80 0.27
C THR A 104 1.71 -4.87 0.25
N GLN A 105 2.28 -5.83 -0.48
CA GLN A 105 3.73 -5.98 -0.61
C GLN A 105 4.36 -4.79 -1.35
N TRP A 106 3.72 -4.30 -2.40
CA TRP A 106 4.16 -3.11 -3.14
C TRP A 106 4.25 -1.88 -2.23
N LEU A 107 3.24 -1.67 -1.39
CA LEU A 107 3.16 -0.53 -0.49
C LEU A 107 4.16 -0.61 0.68
N THR A 108 4.35 -1.80 1.25
CA THR A 108 5.10 -1.96 2.51
C THR A 108 6.54 -2.42 2.33
N ALA A 109 6.86 -3.09 1.21
CA ALA A 109 8.19 -3.62 0.92
C ALA A 109 8.66 -3.32 -0.52
N PRO A 110 8.64 -2.06 -0.97
CA PRO A 110 8.89 -1.69 -2.38
C PRO A 110 10.27 -2.11 -2.90
N LYS A 111 11.28 -2.26 -2.02
CA LYS A 111 12.62 -2.76 -2.40
C LYS A 111 12.60 -4.24 -2.82
N LYS A 112 11.83 -5.10 -2.15
CA LYS A 112 11.76 -6.53 -2.46
C LYS A 112 11.07 -6.79 -3.80
N MET A 113 10.10 -5.95 -4.15
CA MET A 113 9.44 -5.99 -5.46
C MET A 113 10.40 -5.57 -6.58
N ARG A 114 11.22 -4.53 -6.34
CA ARG A 114 12.30 -4.12 -7.26
C ARG A 114 13.27 -5.24 -7.61
N ASP A 115 13.68 -6.03 -6.62
CA ASP A 115 14.61 -7.14 -6.83
C ASP A 115 13.96 -8.32 -7.59
N SER A 116 12.62 -8.40 -7.56
CA SER A 116 11.85 -9.43 -8.28
C SER A 116 11.56 -9.04 -9.74
N GLU A 117 11.53 -7.75 -10.06
CA GLU A 117 11.35 -7.24 -11.44
C GLU A 117 12.65 -7.06 -12.22
N ALA A 118 13.81 -7.03 -11.54
CA ALA A 118 15.10 -6.97 -12.22
C ALA A 118 15.37 -8.30 -12.95
N PRO A 119 15.73 -8.29 -14.26
CA PRO A 119 16.14 -9.50 -14.96
C PRO A 119 17.31 -10.13 -14.20
N SER A 120 17.23 -11.43 -13.91
CA SER A 120 18.36 -12.15 -13.34
C SER A 120 19.52 -12.09 -14.32
N GLU A 121 20.59 -11.38 -13.98
CA GLU A 121 21.89 -11.51 -14.64
C GLU A 121 22.50 -12.86 -14.22
N SER A 122 21.91 -13.97 -14.70
CA SER A 122 22.59 -15.26 -14.65
C SER A 122 23.71 -15.22 -15.69
N GLY A 123 24.91 -14.87 -15.22
CA GLY A 123 26.14 -14.98 -15.99
C GLY A 123 26.31 -16.40 -16.53
N GLN A 124 26.00 -16.58 -17.81
CA GLN A 124 26.60 -17.63 -18.62
C GLN A 124 27.87 -17.06 -19.24
N SER A 125 28.95 -17.08 -18.47
CA SER A 125 30.29 -17.09 -19.05
C SER A 125 30.67 -18.54 -19.28
N SER A 126 30.55 -18.95 -20.54
CA SER A 126 31.05 -20.20 -21.10
C SER A 126 32.58 -20.33 -21.02
#